data_AF-A0A8J6MJZ0-F1
#
_entry.id   AF-A0A8J6MJZ0-F1
#
_cell.length_a   1.000
_cell.length_b   1.000
_cell.length_c   1.000
_cell.angle_alpha   90.00
_cell.angle_beta   90.00
_cell.angle_gamma   90.00
#
_symmetry.space_group_name_H-M   'P 1'
#
loop_
_entity.id
_entity.type
_entity.pdbx_description
1 polymer ?
#
loop_
_entity_poly.entity_id
_entity_poly.type
_entity_poly.pdbx_seq_one_letter_code
_entity_poly.pdbx_strand_id
1 'polypeptide(L)'
;MVQRLWDRRELIAAAGLSAMVLPLSACQTAAVASASDGSGHPLLVRPRWSNELDAVHKQKFHTAVAWFKANDQGRFPNSDPRSYLTWKKLASAHALSCQHMTHLFLPWHRLYLSYFEAACRYALRDASFVLPYWDWTLDSQLPAEFSSSAFPHFKVLRALHAQAQIPAEFVGKSAIERILAIDDFYAFHSGPAPSIFHNSQMMAGHLEGTCHNAVHNTIGGPMLRLAAPEDPIFWLHHANIDRLWSAWSRRHPQAMVPSEKPADWLATSLKLTFLDPSAPGKSRVLPDIPRTEFNAAIAGNCLVKDVLTAAAAQYTYDDLLKAGPEAAKPTPFTGRNEYLVDGMARVEKSVLISAITLNPELTQKLQNIGGGHVSLLALNVPVLPDPAISNRLIIRFFAFEAGEVSHEYLNSVRTQVAMQRPDYLGSYTFLAQGHLTHEQVSKGTVNLNLDITAWILSNQSQNLGKFTVLAVVLDPAKQNSIVNLFEDVETEIKLQFAAS
;
A
#
# COMPACT_ATOMS: atom_id res chain seq x y z
N MET A 1 -0.86 -32.54 27.88
CA MET A 1 -1.91 -31.79 28.62
C MET A 1 -2.26 -30.44 27.94
N VAL A 2 -2.14 -30.30 26.61
CA VAL A 2 -2.39 -29.05 25.84
C VAL A 2 -3.63 -29.18 24.91
N GLN A 3 -4.22 -30.37 24.81
CA GLN A 3 -5.26 -30.70 23.83
C GLN A 3 -6.70 -30.32 24.26
N ARG A 4 -6.91 -29.76 25.45
CA ARG A 4 -8.24 -29.45 26.02
C ARG A 4 -8.55 -27.95 26.15
N LEU A 5 -7.95 -27.08 25.34
CA LEU A 5 -8.19 -25.62 25.43
C LEU A 5 -9.25 -25.08 24.45
N TRP A 6 -9.81 -25.92 23.59
CA TRP A 6 -10.58 -25.44 22.45
C TRP A 6 -11.87 -26.24 22.25
N ASP A 7 -12.96 -25.80 22.89
CA ASP A 7 -14.31 -26.32 22.67
C ASP A 7 -15.05 -25.54 21.55
N ARG A 8 -15.80 -26.25 20.68
CA ARG A 8 -16.57 -25.69 19.54
C ARG A 8 -17.78 -24.87 20.00
N ARG A 9 -18.29 -25.13 21.20
CA ARG A 9 -19.46 -24.45 21.79
C ARG A 9 -19.25 -22.93 21.94
N GLU A 10 -17.99 -22.51 22.01
CA GLU A 10 -17.56 -21.13 22.22
C GLU A 10 -17.68 -20.20 20.99
N LEU A 11 -17.78 -20.74 19.78
CA LEU A 11 -17.99 -19.98 18.53
C LEU A 11 -19.46 -19.54 18.37
N ILE A 12 -20.40 -20.41 18.74
CA ILE A 12 -21.85 -20.16 18.59
C ILE A 12 -22.33 -19.10 19.58
N ALA A 13 -21.78 -19.08 20.79
CA ALA A 13 -22.13 -18.08 21.81
C ALA A 13 -21.59 -16.66 21.51
N ALA A 14 -20.47 -16.55 20.76
CA ALA A 14 -19.81 -15.28 20.51
C ALA A 14 -20.42 -14.46 19.37
N ALA A 15 -21.14 -15.11 18.45
CA ALA A 15 -21.65 -14.45 17.25
C ALA A 15 -22.97 -13.68 17.47
N GLY A 16 -23.72 -13.93 18.56
CA GLY A 16 -25.04 -13.33 18.76
C GLY A 16 -26.04 -13.60 17.61
N LEU A 17 -25.69 -14.50 16.69
CA LEU A 17 -26.44 -14.83 15.48
C LEU A 17 -27.59 -15.77 15.85
N SER A 18 -28.67 -15.22 16.38
CA SER A 18 -29.97 -15.87 16.22
C SER A 18 -30.34 -15.81 14.74
N ALA A 19 -30.39 -16.98 14.11
CA ALA A 19 -30.92 -17.24 12.77
C ALA A 19 -30.08 -16.75 11.56
N MET A 20 -28.95 -17.40 11.31
CA MET A 20 -28.58 -17.92 9.97
C MET A 20 -27.37 -18.85 10.13
N VAL A 21 -27.56 -19.93 10.89
CA VAL A 21 -26.65 -21.08 10.82
C VAL A 21 -27.05 -21.83 9.56
N LEU A 22 -26.48 -21.48 8.41
CA LEU A 22 -26.36 -22.48 7.36
C LEU A 22 -25.55 -23.62 7.97
N PRO A 23 -26.04 -24.88 7.91
CA PRO A 23 -25.32 -25.98 8.51
C PRO A 23 -23.94 -26.03 7.87
N LEU A 24 -22.89 -25.92 8.69
CA LEU A 24 -21.49 -26.17 8.33
C LEU A 24 -21.24 -27.63 7.90
N SER A 25 -22.29 -28.37 7.53
CA SER A 25 -22.28 -29.76 7.10
C SER A 25 -22.67 -29.79 5.63
N ALA A 26 -21.75 -30.27 4.80
CA ALA A 26 -21.77 -30.33 3.34
C ALA A 26 -21.34 -29.04 2.61
N CYS A 27 -20.08 -28.64 2.80
CA CYS A 27 -19.35 -28.02 1.70
C CYS A 27 -18.34 -29.07 1.20
N GLN A 28 -18.68 -29.73 0.10
CA GLN A 28 -17.70 -30.45 -0.69
C GLN A 28 -16.57 -29.47 -1.00
N THR A 29 -15.34 -29.94 -0.84
CA THR A 29 -14.13 -29.22 -1.22
C THR A 29 -14.22 -28.80 -2.68
N ALA A 30 -14.71 -27.60 -2.94
CA ALA A 30 -14.37 -26.90 -4.15
C ALA A 30 -12.86 -26.70 -4.06
N ALA A 31 -12.13 -27.54 -4.80
CA ALA A 31 -10.69 -27.53 -4.82
C ALA A 31 -10.22 -26.09 -5.05
N VAL A 32 -9.57 -25.51 -4.04
CA VAL A 32 -8.74 -24.33 -4.22
C VAL A 32 -7.73 -24.75 -5.28
N ALA A 33 -7.77 -24.12 -6.45
CA ALA A 33 -6.88 -24.43 -7.56
C ALA A 33 -5.44 -24.49 -7.04
N SER A 34 -4.86 -25.69 -6.94
CA SER A 34 -3.56 -25.88 -6.30
C SER A 34 -2.48 -25.46 -7.28
N ALA A 35 -2.17 -24.16 -7.29
CA ALA A 35 -0.90 -23.72 -7.82
C ALA A 35 0.22 -24.28 -6.92
N SER A 36 1.22 -24.93 -7.48
CA SER A 36 2.39 -25.39 -6.74
C SER A 36 3.49 -24.34 -6.82
N ASP A 37 4.16 -24.07 -5.71
CA ASP A 37 5.38 -23.24 -5.64
C ASP A 37 6.65 -23.91 -6.22
N GLY A 38 6.48 -25.04 -6.93
CA GLY A 38 7.58 -25.87 -7.42
C GLY A 38 8.13 -26.86 -6.37
N SER A 39 7.72 -26.77 -5.10
CA SER A 39 8.08 -27.71 -4.02
C SER A 39 7.01 -28.78 -3.76
N GLY A 40 5.87 -28.70 -4.44
CA GLY A 40 4.76 -29.67 -4.33
C GLY A 40 3.74 -29.34 -3.24
N HIS A 41 3.88 -28.22 -2.52
CA HIS A 41 2.86 -27.74 -1.59
C HIS A 41 1.79 -26.92 -2.31
N PRO A 42 0.48 -27.18 -2.07
CA PRO A 42 -0.60 -26.39 -2.66
C PRO A 42 -0.62 -24.99 -2.06
N LEU A 43 -0.58 -23.97 -2.91
CA LEU A 43 -0.75 -22.57 -2.49
C LEU A 43 -2.22 -22.27 -2.20
N LEU A 44 -2.44 -21.49 -1.15
CA LEU A 44 -3.76 -20.93 -0.84
C LEU A 44 -4.08 -19.79 -1.80
N VAL A 45 -5.28 -19.74 -2.36
CA VAL A 45 -5.64 -18.77 -3.40
C VAL A 45 -6.59 -17.73 -2.82
N ARG A 46 -6.09 -16.51 -2.58
CA ARG A 46 -6.89 -15.37 -2.12
C ARG A 46 -7.83 -14.91 -3.23
N PRO A 47 -9.16 -14.94 -3.01
CA PRO A 47 -10.11 -14.56 -4.04
C PRO A 47 -10.46 -13.07 -3.97
N ARG A 48 -10.93 -12.52 -5.10
CA ARG A 48 -11.49 -11.16 -5.13
C ARG A 48 -12.77 -11.05 -4.31
N TRP A 49 -12.88 -10.06 -3.43
CA TRP A 49 -14.15 -9.66 -2.83
C TRP A 49 -15.05 -9.04 -3.90
N SER A 50 -16.12 -9.73 -4.26
CA SER A 50 -17.05 -9.30 -5.30
C SER A 50 -18.42 -9.94 -5.09
N ASN A 51 -19.41 -9.60 -5.92
CA ASN A 51 -20.71 -10.27 -5.92
C ASN A 51 -20.64 -11.74 -6.38
N GLU A 52 -19.54 -12.14 -7.04
CA GLU A 52 -19.31 -13.51 -7.50
C GLU A 52 -18.63 -14.38 -6.42
N LEU A 53 -18.03 -13.76 -5.41
CA LEU A 53 -17.43 -14.48 -4.30
C LEU A 53 -18.53 -15.18 -3.49
N ASP A 54 -18.36 -16.48 -3.28
CA ASP A 54 -19.28 -17.31 -2.54
C ASP A 54 -19.66 -16.72 -1.17
N ALA A 55 -20.95 -16.77 -0.86
CA ALA A 55 -21.53 -16.19 0.34
C ALA A 55 -21.02 -16.88 1.62
N VAL A 56 -20.69 -18.18 1.57
CA VAL A 56 -20.09 -18.89 2.71
C VAL A 56 -18.70 -18.34 3.00
N HIS A 57 -17.90 -18.07 1.97
CA HIS A 57 -16.58 -17.46 2.15
C HIS A 57 -16.66 -16.07 2.77
N LYS A 58 -17.57 -15.21 2.30
CA LYS A 58 -17.84 -13.91 2.93
C LYS A 58 -18.26 -14.07 4.39
N GLN A 59 -19.16 -15.00 4.68
CA GLN A 59 -19.65 -15.27 6.04
C GLN A 59 -18.53 -15.74 6.99
N LYS A 60 -17.55 -16.51 6.50
CA LYS A 60 -16.36 -16.88 7.30
C LYS A 60 -15.58 -15.65 7.73
N PHE A 61 -15.35 -14.68 6.82
CA PHE A 61 -14.67 -13.44 7.17
C PHE A 61 -15.46 -12.62 8.21
N HIS A 62 -16.78 -12.48 8.03
CA HIS A 62 -17.64 -11.84 9.03
C HIS A 62 -17.53 -12.51 10.41
N THR A 63 -17.56 -13.84 10.44
CA THR A 63 -17.50 -14.63 11.68
C THR A 63 -16.16 -14.47 12.39
N ALA A 64 -15.05 -14.45 11.66
CA ALA A 64 -13.71 -14.24 12.23
C ALA A 64 -13.59 -12.86 12.89
N VAL A 65 -14.02 -11.80 12.19
CA VAL A 65 -14.01 -10.43 12.73
C VAL A 65 -14.88 -10.31 13.97
N ALA A 66 -16.09 -10.88 13.96
CA ALA A 66 -16.96 -10.90 15.13
C ALA A 66 -16.29 -11.60 16.33
N TRP A 67 -15.60 -12.72 16.09
CA TRP A 67 -14.86 -13.43 17.14
C TRP A 67 -13.75 -12.57 17.75
N PHE A 68 -12.94 -11.88 16.95
CA PHE A 68 -11.86 -11.01 17.44
C PHE A 68 -12.38 -9.84 18.27
N LYS A 69 -13.50 -9.23 17.86
CA LYS A 69 -14.13 -8.12 18.59
C LYS A 69 -14.79 -8.57 19.88
N ALA A 70 -15.40 -9.75 19.90
CA ALA A 70 -15.92 -10.35 21.13
C ALA A 70 -14.79 -10.66 22.13
N ASN A 71 -13.62 -11.07 21.63
CA ASN A 71 -12.44 -11.36 22.46
C ASN A 71 -11.87 -10.13 23.19
N ASP A 72 -12.09 -8.91 22.69
CA ASP A 72 -11.67 -7.67 23.36
C ASP A 72 -12.33 -7.48 24.74
N GLN A 73 -13.38 -8.23 25.06
CA GLN A 73 -14.09 -8.18 26.36
C GLN A 73 -13.38 -8.96 27.48
N GLY A 74 -12.07 -9.23 27.34
CA GLY A 74 -11.29 -9.94 28.37
C GLY A 74 -11.67 -11.41 28.53
N ARG A 75 -12.14 -12.04 27.44
CA ARG A 75 -12.63 -13.43 27.44
C ARG A 75 -11.57 -14.44 27.89
N PHE A 76 -10.31 -14.21 27.51
CA PHE A 76 -9.19 -15.07 27.87
C PHE A 76 -8.23 -14.35 28.82
N PRO A 77 -7.65 -15.05 29.81
CA PRO A 77 -6.56 -14.49 30.62
C PRO A 77 -5.38 -14.04 29.76
N ASN A 78 -4.63 -13.02 30.19
CA ASN A 78 -3.47 -12.54 29.45
C ASN A 78 -2.37 -13.60 29.22
N SER A 79 -2.34 -14.67 30.02
CA SER A 79 -1.42 -15.80 29.80
C SER A 79 -1.82 -16.71 28.63
N ASP A 80 -3.07 -16.61 28.16
CA ASP A 80 -3.57 -17.39 27.02
C ASP A 80 -3.12 -16.72 25.71
N PRO A 81 -2.48 -17.45 24.78
CA PRO A 81 -2.10 -16.91 23.46
C PRO A 81 -3.27 -16.26 22.70
N ARG A 82 -4.50 -16.77 22.88
CA ARG A 82 -5.70 -16.21 22.25
C ARG A 82 -6.05 -14.83 22.74
N SER A 83 -5.67 -14.48 23.98
CA SER A 83 -5.87 -13.13 24.51
C SER A 83 -5.09 -12.08 23.72
N TYR A 84 -4.15 -12.48 22.85
CA TYR A 84 -3.39 -11.58 21.97
C TYR A 84 -3.97 -11.47 20.57
N LEU A 85 -4.88 -12.37 20.19
CA LEU A 85 -5.65 -12.33 18.95
C LEU A 85 -6.92 -11.50 19.13
N THR A 86 -6.83 -10.32 19.75
CA THR A 86 -7.99 -9.42 19.87
C THR A 86 -7.91 -8.34 18.80
N TRP A 87 -9.07 -7.80 18.43
CA TRP A 87 -9.15 -6.79 17.38
C TRP A 87 -8.27 -5.57 17.70
N LYS A 88 -8.31 -5.09 18.95
CA LYS A 88 -7.48 -3.96 19.40
C LYS A 88 -5.99 -4.25 19.43
N LYS A 89 -5.56 -5.47 19.82
CA LYS A 89 -4.13 -5.83 19.84
C LYS A 89 -3.57 -5.97 18.43
N LEU A 90 -4.35 -6.53 17.51
CA LEU A 90 -4.00 -6.57 16.09
C LEU A 90 -3.86 -5.15 15.52
N ALA A 91 -4.81 -4.26 15.79
CA ALA A 91 -4.73 -2.85 15.36
C ALA A 91 -3.54 -2.11 16.00
N SER A 92 -3.27 -2.35 17.28
CA SER A 92 -2.11 -1.79 17.97
C SER A 92 -0.79 -2.24 17.35
N ALA A 93 -0.72 -3.44 16.77
CA ALA A 93 0.50 -3.91 16.12
C ALA A 93 0.90 -3.00 14.95
N HIS A 94 -0.07 -2.68 14.10
CA HIS A 94 0.11 -1.72 13.01
C HIS A 94 0.40 -0.30 13.55
N ALA A 95 -0.31 0.12 14.59
CA ALA A 95 -0.15 1.45 15.17
C ALA A 95 1.27 1.78 15.65
N LEU A 96 2.05 0.77 16.04
CA LEU A 96 3.37 0.95 16.66
C LEU A 96 4.54 0.49 15.80
N SER A 97 4.34 -0.52 14.95
CA SER A 97 5.46 -1.22 14.31
C SER A 97 5.37 -1.29 12.81
N CYS A 98 4.32 -0.71 12.22
CA CYS A 98 4.20 -0.60 10.78
C CYS A 98 5.35 0.23 10.18
N GLN A 99 5.86 -0.21 9.04
CA GLN A 99 7.05 0.34 8.39
C GLN A 99 6.70 1.28 7.22
N HIS A 100 5.80 2.25 7.45
CA HIS A 100 5.40 3.24 6.43
C HIS A 100 6.59 4.10 5.95
N MET A 101 6.57 4.47 4.68
CA MET A 101 7.56 5.28 3.97
C MET A 101 8.96 4.68 3.99
N THR A 102 9.01 3.35 4.03
CA THR A 102 10.25 2.58 3.97
C THR A 102 10.09 1.40 3.03
N HIS A 103 11.19 0.89 2.48
CA HIS A 103 11.22 -0.33 1.68
C HIS A 103 10.79 -1.58 2.46
N LEU A 104 10.52 -1.47 3.77
CA LEU A 104 9.98 -2.56 4.60
C LEU A 104 8.44 -2.53 4.64
N PHE A 105 7.79 -1.51 4.07
CA PHE A 105 6.34 -1.36 4.03
C PHE A 105 5.65 -2.63 3.50
N LEU A 106 6.02 -3.07 2.30
CA LEU A 106 5.40 -4.23 1.65
C LEU A 106 5.69 -5.57 2.37
N PRO A 107 6.95 -5.94 2.70
CA PRO A 107 7.20 -7.19 3.39
C PRO A 107 6.62 -7.22 4.82
N TRP A 108 6.59 -6.08 5.53
CA TRP A 108 5.93 -6.00 6.85
C TRP A 108 4.42 -6.24 6.76
N HIS A 109 3.75 -5.62 5.78
CA HIS A 109 2.31 -5.84 5.57
C HIS A 109 2.00 -7.26 5.11
N ARG A 110 2.85 -7.88 4.29
CA ARG A 110 2.69 -9.30 3.93
C ARG A 110 2.76 -10.22 5.15
N LEU A 111 3.73 -10.02 6.05
CA LEU A 111 3.78 -10.74 7.33
C LEU A 111 2.49 -10.49 8.13
N TYR A 112 2.05 -9.24 8.23
CA TYR A 112 0.86 -8.85 8.99
C TYR A 112 -0.42 -9.50 8.47
N LEU A 113 -0.63 -9.49 7.14
CA LEU A 113 -1.76 -10.16 6.48
C LEU A 113 -1.71 -11.67 6.69
N SER A 114 -0.52 -12.28 6.58
CA SER A 114 -0.35 -13.73 6.77
C SER A 114 -0.66 -14.13 8.22
N TYR A 115 -0.20 -13.33 9.19
CA TYR A 115 -0.51 -13.54 10.61
C TYR A 115 -2.01 -13.40 10.90
N PHE A 116 -2.68 -12.40 10.31
CA PHE A 116 -4.12 -12.22 10.46
C PHE A 116 -4.93 -13.33 9.80
N GLU A 117 -4.58 -13.73 8.58
CA GLU A 117 -5.22 -14.84 7.88
C GLU A 117 -5.08 -16.15 8.67
N ALA A 118 -3.89 -16.41 9.23
CA ALA A 118 -3.64 -17.47 10.18
C ALA A 118 -4.52 -17.39 11.44
N ALA A 119 -4.66 -16.20 12.02
CA ALA A 119 -5.54 -15.96 13.16
C ALA A 119 -7.01 -16.24 12.81
N CYS A 120 -7.44 -15.90 11.58
CA CYS A 120 -8.79 -16.20 11.09
C CYS A 120 -9.01 -17.72 10.97
N ARG A 121 -8.09 -18.47 10.35
CA ARG A 121 -8.18 -19.95 10.26
C ARG A 121 -8.26 -20.58 11.65
N TYR A 122 -7.45 -20.05 12.57
CA TYR A 122 -7.46 -20.49 13.96
C TYR A 122 -8.79 -20.20 14.66
N ALA A 123 -9.33 -18.98 14.53
CA ALA A 123 -10.60 -18.59 15.12
C ALA A 123 -11.79 -19.38 14.55
N LEU A 124 -11.78 -19.64 13.25
CA LEU A 124 -12.84 -20.35 12.53
C LEU A 124 -12.73 -21.87 12.65
N ARG A 125 -11.53 -22.40 12.99
CA ARG A 125 -11.17 -23.81 12.84
C ARG A 125 -11.39 -24.31 11.41
N ASP A 126 -10.86 -23.55 10.47
CA ASP A 126 -11.06 -23.81 9.06
C ASP A 126 -9.76 -23.57 8.28
N ALA A 127 -9.14 -24.67 7.83
CA ALA A 127 -7.92 -24.65 7.05
C ALA A 127 -8.12 -24.01 5.66
N SER A 128 -9.36 -24.02 5.16
CA SER A 128 -9.69 -23.51 3.83
C SER A 128 -9.89 -21.99 3.80
N PHE A 129 -9.95 -21.33 4.96
CA PHE A 129 -10.12 -19.88 4.97
C PHE A 129 -8.88 -19.18 4.39
N VAL A 130 -9.16 -18.27 3.47
CA VAL A 130 -8.19 -17.38 2.83
C VAL A 130 -8.73 -15.96 2.84
N LEU A 131 -7.85 -14.99 3.07
CA LEU A 131 -8.20 -13.59 3.13
C LEU A 131 -8.55 -13.11 1.71
N PRO A 132 -9.75 -12.54 1.48
CA PRO A 132 -10.07 -11.95 0.18
C PRO A 132 -9.36 -10.61 0.00
N TYR A 133 -9.25 -10.15 -1.25
CA TYR A 133 -8.73 -8.82 -1.57
C TYR A 133 -9.81 -7.94 -2.21
N TRP A 134 -9.78 -6.64 -1.97
CA TRP A 134 -10.68 -5.68 -2.62
C TRP A 134 -10.01 -5.06 -3.84
N ASP A 135 -10.41 -5.52 -5.03
CA ASP A 135 -9.91 -4.99 -6.30
C ASP A 135 -10.61 -3.69 -6.70
N TRP A 136 -10.13 -2.60 -6.10
CA TRP A 136 -10.60 -1.26 -6.39
C TRP A 136 -10.29 -0.77 -7.82
N THR A 137 -9.54 -1.53 -8.63
CA THR A 137 -9.33 -1.22 -10.07
C THR A 137 -10.53 -1.60 -10.93
N LEU A 138 -11.37 -2.50 -10.41
CA LEU A 138 -12.61 -2.95 -11.04
C LEU A 138 -13.83 -2.32 -10.38
N ASP A 139 -13.83 -2.24 -9.06
CA ASP A 139 -14.91 -1.65 -8.27
C ASP A 139 -14.34 -0.78 -7.15
N SER A 140 -14.23 0.52 -7.41
CA SER A 140 -13.71 1.49 -6.45
C SER A 140 -14.74 1.97 -5.43
N GLN A 141 -15.96 1.44 -5.45
CA GLN A 141 -16.94 1.72 -4.41
C GLN A 141 -16.68 0.85 -3.19
N LEU A 142 -16.81 1.43 -1.99
CA LEU A 142 -16.78 0.65 -0.75
C LEU A 142 -17.86 -0.44 -0.80
N PRO A 143 -17.51 -1.74 -0.65
CA PRO A 143 -18.51 -2.80 -0.75
C PRO A 143 -19.59 -2.64 0.33
N ALA A 144 -20.85 -2.80 -0.08
CA ALA A 144 -22.02 -2.47 0.74
C ALA A 144 -22.06 -3.22 2.08
N GLU A 145 -21.50 -4.42 2.15
CA GLU A 145 -21.41 -5.20 3.39
C GLU A 145 -20.62 -4.49 4.48
N PHE A 146 -19.67 -3.63 4.11
CA PHE A 146 -18.85 -2.89 5.07
C PHE A 146 -19.57 -1.67 5.61
N SER A 147 -20.59 -1.13 4.94
CA SER A 147 -21.41 0.00 5.41
C SER A 147 -22.80 -0.42 5.92
N SER A 148 -23.18 -1.68 5.73
CA SER A 148 -24.50 -2.23 6.09
C SER A 148 -24.71 -2.36 7.61
N SER A 149 -25.91 -2.00 8.06
CA SER A 149 -26.37 -2.26 9.43
C SER A 149 -26.59 -3.75 9.73
N ALA A 150 -26.70 -4.60 8.70
CA ALA A 150 -26.82 -6.05 8.85
C ALA A 150 -25.54 -6.69 9.42
N PHE A 151 -24.40 -6.01 9.30
CA PHE A 151 -23.11 -6.47 9.82
C PHE A 151 -22.57 -5.45 10.84
N PRO A 152 -23.14 -5.39 12.06
CA PRO A 152 -22.79 -4.37 13.06
C PRO A 152 -21.34 -4.46 13.51
N HIS A 153 -20.69 -5.62 13.40
CA HIS A 153 -19.25 -5.77 13.64
C HIS A 153 -18.38 -5.16 12.53
N PHE A 154 -18.93 -4.89 11.35
CA PHE A 154 -18.27 -4.07 10.31
C PHE A 154 -18.63 -2.60 10.42
N LYS A 155 -19.68 -2.27 11.18
CA LYS A 155 -20.06 -0.89 11.47
C LYS A 155 -18.95 -0.22 12.26
N VAL A 156 -18.21 0.60 11.55
CA VAL A 156 -17.30 1.59 12.08
C VAL A 156 -17.99 2.94 11.90
N LEU A 157 -17.85 3.86 12.86
CA LEU A 157 -18.32 5.23 12.68
C LEU A 157 -17.46 5.91 11.60
N ARG A 158 -17.83 5.68 10.34
CA ARG A 158 -17.33 6.41 9.18
C ARG A 158 -18.16 7.68 9.13
N ALA A 159 -17.70 8.73 9.78
CA ALA A 159 -18.50 9.92 10.05
C ALA A 159 -19.21 10.52 8.82
N LEU A 160 -18.77 10.25 7.57
CA LEU A 160 -19.36 10.84 6.35
C LEU A 160 -19.32 9.95 5.08
N HIS A 161 -18.97 8.65 5.15
CA HIS A 161 -18.42 7.93 3.96
C HIS A 161 -19.05 6.56 3.62
N ALA A 162 -20.34 6.35 3.88
CA ALA A 162 -21.03 5.09 3.54
C ALA A 162 -21.09 4.80 2.02
N GLN A 163 -20.81 5.80 1.17
CA GLN A 163 -20.80 5.74 -0.29
C GLN A 163 -19.43 6.16 -0.87
N ALA A 164 -18.34 6.00 -0.11
CA ALA A 164 -17.00 6.33 -0.59
C ALA A 164 -16.70 5.65 -1.94
N GLN A 165 -16.39 6.45 -2.94
CA GLN A 165 -15.89 6.02 -4.24
C GLN A 165 -14.45 6.51 -4.36
N ILE A 166 -13.50 5.59 -4.44
CA ILE A 166 -12.09 5.96 -4.54
C ILE A 166 -11.85 6.61 -5.92
N PRO A 167 -11.23 7.79 -6.00
CA PRO A 167 -11.03 8.48 -7.27
C PRO A 167 -10.19 7.67 -8.26
N ALA A 168 -10.68 7.55 -9.50
CA ALA A 168 -10.00 6.80 -10.56
C ALA A 168 -8.58 7.31 -10.88
N GLU A 169 -8.25 8.55 -10.49
CA GLU A 169 -6.91 9.12 -10.61
C GLU A 169 -5.84 8.35 -9.83
N PHE A 170 -6.25 7.67 -8.75
CA PHE A 170 -5.37 6.87 -7.90
C PHE A 170 -5.56 5.37 -8.11
N VAL A 171 -6.79 4.93 -8.35
CA VAL A 171 -7.14 3.49 -8.34
C VAL A 171 -7.58 2.93 -9.69
N GLY A 172 -7.75 3.78 -10.70
CA GLY A 172 -8.18 3.35 -12.03
C GLY A 172 -7.11 2.53 -12.73
N LYS A 173 -7.51 1.72 -13.72
CA LYS A 173 -6.60 0.84 -14.47
C LYS A 173 -5.35 1.57 -14.99
N SER A 174 -5.50 2.72 -15.64
CA SER A 174 -4.35 3.50 -16.14
C SER A 174 -3.43 4.01 -15.02
N ALA A 175 -3.97 4.32 -13.84
CA ALA A 175 -3.15 4.72 -12.69
C ALA A 175 -2.31 3.55 -12.19
N ILE A 176 -2.92 2.37 -12.07
CA ILE A 176 -2.22 1.17 -11.62
C ILE A 176 -1.23 0.67 -12.64
N GLU A 177 -1.51 0.80 -13.93
CA GLU A 177 -0.56 0.40 -14.95
C GLU A 177 0.68 1.29 -15.00
N ARG A 178 0.55 2.58 -14.66
CA ARG A 178 1.72 3.43 -14.43
C ARG A 178 2.53 2.95 -13.23
N ILE A 179 1.89 2.61 -12.11
CA ILE A 179 2.59 2.12 -10.91
C ILE A 179 3.27 0.77 -11.17
N LEU A 180 2.59 -0.16 -11.86
CA LEU A 180 3.14 -1.48 -12.18
C LEU A 180 4.23 -1.41 -13.26
N ALA A 181 4.29 -0.34 -14.06
CA ALA A 181 5.34 -0.14 -15.05
C ALA A 181 6.67 0.32 -14.47
N ILE A 182 6.67 0.94 -13.28
CA ILE A 182 7.88 1.33 -12.55
C ILE A 182 8.72 0.08 -12.33
N ASP A 183 10.01 0.11 -12.63
CA ASP A 183 10.93 -0.99 -12.42
C ASP A 183 12.01 -0.67 -11.36
N ASP A 184 12.09 0.58 -10.90
CA ASP A 184 12.95 0.98 -9.78
C ASP A 184 12.38 0.52 -8.44
N PHE A 185 13.22 -0.16 -7.65
CA PHE A 185 12.84 -0.74 -6.36
C PHE A 185 12.30 0.32 -5.40
N TYR A 186 13.00 1.45 -5.25
CA TYR A 186 12.68 2.47 -4.25
C TYR A 186 11.46 3.32 -4.66
N ALA A 187 11.32 3.62 -5.96
CA ALA A 187 10.18 4.30 -6.53
C ALA A 187 8.90 3.47 -6.37
N PHE A 188 8.98 2.14 -6.36
CA PHE A 188 7.84 1.27 -6.09
C PHE A 188 7.61 1.04 -4.58
N HIS A 189 8.65 0.69 -3.82
CA HIS A 189 8.55 0.18 -2.44
C HIS A 189 8.54 1.24 -1.33
N SER A 190 8.96 2.48 -1.62
CA SER A 190 9.38 3.51 -0.64
C SER A 190 10.88 3.44 -0.29
N GLY A 191 11.39 4.53 0.29
CA GLY A 191 12.82 4.77 0.49
C GLY A 191 13.48 3.86 1.51
N PRO A 192 14.81 3.95 1.70
CA PRO A 192 15.48 3.16 2.72
C PRO A 192 14.86 3.40 4.09
N ALA A 193 14.60 2.31 4.84
CA ALA A 193 14.17 2.43 6.23
C ALA A 193 15.17 3.31 6.99
N PRO A 194 14.73 4.27 7.82
CA PRO A 194 15.63 5.19 8.48
C PRO A 194 16.59 4.37 9.33
N SER A 195 17.84 4.27 8.89
CA SER A 195 18.91 3.96 9.82
C SER A 195 18.90 5.09 10.84
N ILE A 196 18.88 4.76 12.12
CA ILE A 196 19.18 5.65 13.25
C ILE A 196 20.52 6.42 13.12
N PHE A 197 21.22 6.31 11.98
CA PHE A 197 22.54 6.83 11.69
C PHE A 197 22.63 7.71 10.43
N HIS A 198 21.55 7.97 9.69
CA HIS A 198 21.57 8.92 8.56
C HIS A 198 20.37 9.85 8.59
N ASN A 199 20.59 11.12 8.27
CA ASN A 199 19.58 12.12 7.96
C ASN A 199 18.77 11.75 6.68
N SER A 200 18.22 10.54 6.60
CA SER A 200 17.44 10.09 5.44
C SER A 200 16.04 10.69 5.51
N GLN A 201 15.76 11.62 4.61
CA GLN A 201 14.41 12.14 4.35
C GLN A 201 13.46 10.98 4.04
N MET A 202 12.24 11.02 4.59
CA MET A 202 11.22 10.01 4.33
C MET A 202 10.78 10.08 2.85
N MET A 203 10.68 8.93 2.20
CA MET A 203 10.28 8.85 0.79
C MET A 203 9.21 7.77 0.63
N ALA A 204 8.00 8.18 0.24
CA ALA A 204 6.95 7.24 -0.12
C ALA A 204 7.10 6.87 -1.60
N GLY A 205 7.17 5.57 -1.89
CA GLY A 205 7.08 5.04 -3.24
C GLY A 205 5.67 5.21 -3.79
N HIS A 206 5.50 5.01 -5.09
CA HIS A 206 4.24 5.25 -5.78
C HIS A 206 3.12 4.36 -5.25
N LEU A 207 3.40 3.09 -4.92
CA LEU A 207 2.36 2.18 -4.42
C LEU A 207 1.78 2.66 -3.07
N GLU A 208 2.65 3.10 -2.15
CA GLU A 208 2.27 3.61 -0.83
C GLU A 208 1.67 5.03 -0.93
N GLY A 209 2.36 5.92 -1.64
CA GLY A 209 2.07 7.36 -1.73
C GLY A 209 0.86 7.73 -2.58
N THR A 210 0.35 6.81 -3.41
CA THR A 210 -0.76 7.07 -4.32
C THR A 210 -1.99 6.23 -3.96
N CYS A 211 -2.17 5.04 -4.54
CA CYS A 211 -3.37 4.24 -4.39
C CYS A 211 -3.61 3.76 -2.95
N HIS A 212 -2.55 3.42 -2.21
CA HIS A 212 -2.69 3.07 -0.79
C HIS A 212 -3.23 4.26 0.03
N ASN A 213 -2.53 5.40 0.00
CA ASN A 213 -2.96 6.58 0.74
C ASN A 213 -4.35 7.06 0.30
N ALA A 214 -4.67 7.03 -1.00
CA ALA A 214 -5.97 7.46 -1.52
C ALA A 214 -7.13 6.62 -0.99
N VAL A 215 -6.96 5.30 -0.87
CA VAL A 215 -7.99 4.43 -0.29
C VAL A 215 -8.18 4.77 1.18
N HIS A 216 -7.09 4.88 1.95
CA HIS A 216 -7.15 5.26 3.36
C HIS A 216 -7.87 6.61 3.57
N ASN A 217 -7.50 7.62 2.78
CA ASN A 217 -8.05 8.96 2.81
C ASN A 217 -9.55 9.01 2.45
N THR A 218 -9.96 8.28 1.41
CA THR A 218 -11.34 8.32 0.94
C THR A 218 -12.29 7.55 1.84
N ILE A 219 -11.86 6.42 2.43
CA ILE A 219 -12.70 5.64 3.34
C ILE A 219 -12.92 6.40 4.66
N GLY A 220 -11.89 7.09 5.16
CA GLY A 220 -12.04 7.92 6.36
C GLY A 220 -12.13 7.12 7.67
N GLY A 221 -12.49 7.79 8.77
CA GLY A 221 -12.63 7.14 10.08
C GLY A 221 -11.28 6.58 10.58
N PRO A 222 -11.25 5.34 11.14
CA PRO A 222 -10.00 4.69 11.51
C PRO A 222 -9.01 4.55 10.36
N MET A 223 -9.47 4.44 9.11
CA MET A 223 -8.58 4.34 7.93
C MET A 223 -7.68 5.56 7.75
N LEU A 224 -7.94 6.71 8.40
CA LEU A 224 -7.07 7.89 8.35
C LEU A 224 -5.87 7.83 9.31
N ARG A 225 -5.77 6.79 10.12
CA ARG A 225 -4.82 6.74 11.25
C ARG A 225 -4.06 5.43 11.23
N LEU A 226 -2.98 5.35 11.99
CA LEU A 226 -2.28 4.08 12.18
C LEU A 226 -3.11 3.02 12.95
N ALA A 227 -4.29 3.37 13.46
CA ALA A 227 -5.28 2.41 13.95
C ALA A 227 -6.22 1.89 12.85
N ALA A 228 -5.90 2.10 11.56
CA ALA A 228 -6.70 1.66 10.42
C ALA A 228 -7.19 0.20 10.44
N PRO A 229 -6.44 -0.79 10.96
CA PRO A 229 -6.95 -2.16 11.07
C PRO A 229 -8.18 -2.32 11.97
N GLU A 230 -8.58 -1.27 12.72
CA GLU A 230 -9.86 -1.26 13.41
C GLU A 230 -11.07 -1.31 12.46
N ASP A 231 -10.91 -0.88 11.20
CA ASP A 231 -11.90 -1.06 10.13
C ASP A 231 -11.62 -2.34 9.33
N PRO A 232 -12.55 -3.32 9.28
CA PRO A 232 -12.33 -4.58 8.58
C PRO A 232 -11.95 -4.45 7.10
N ILE A 233 -12.31 -3.36 6.42
CA ILE A 233 -11.93 -3.14 5.02
C ILE A 233 -10.42 -2.96 4.83
N PHE A 234 -9.70 -2.55 5.88
CA PHE A 234 -8.22 -2.44 5.89
C PHE A 234 -7.57 -3.71 5.36
N TRP A 235 -8.04 -4.87 5.84
CA TRP A 235 -7.43 -6.16 5.53
C TRP A 235 -7.57 -6.52 4.04
N LEU A 236 -8.74 -6.22 3.45
CA LEU A 236 -8.98 -6.45 2.03
C LEU A 236 -8.23 -5.44 1.15
N HIS A 237 -8.13 -4.19 1.61
CA HIS A 237 -7.36 -3.14 0.94
C HIS A 237 -5.87 -3.53 0.87
N HIS A 238 -5.26 -3.88 2.01
CA HIS A 238 -3.86 -4.28 2.09
C HIS A 238 -3.59 -5.62 1.40
N ALA A 239 -4.55 -6.54 1.35
CA ALA A 239 -4.45 -7.72 0.49
C ALA A 239 -4.36 -7.34 -1.00
N ASN A 240 -5.03 -6.28 -1.46
CA ASN A 240 -4.87 -5.80 -2.84
C ASN A 240 -3.52 -5.08 -3.05
N ILE A 241 -3.01 -4.34 -2.05
CA ILE A 241 -1.65 -3.77 -2.11
C ILE A 241 -0.60 -4.88 -2.25
N ASP A 242 -0.72 -5.96 -1.45
CA ASP A 242 0.15 -7.12 -1.55
C ASP A 242 0.00 -7.89 -2.88
N ARG A 243 -1.21 -7.95 -3.43
CA ARG A 243 -1.47 -8.47 -4.78
C ARG A 243 -0.74 -7.66 -5.85
N LEU A 244 -0.79 -6.33 -5.78
CA LEU A 244 -0.07 -5.46 -6.73
C LEU A 244 1.44 -5.65 -6.62
N TRP A 245 1.99 -5.83 -5.42
CA TRP A 245 3.40 -6.21 -5.26
C TRP A 245 3.72 -7.56 -5.89
N SER A 246 2.81 -8.53 -5.76
CA SER A 246 2.96 -9.86 -6.39
C SER A 246 2.91 -9.80 -7.92
N ALA A 247 2.04 -8.95 -8.48
CA ALA A 247 1.97 -8.69 -9.92
C ALA A 247 3.25 -8.01 -10.42
N TRP A 248 3.66 -6.95 -9.74
CA TRP A 248 4.88 -6.20 -10.02
C TRP A 248 6.13 -7.09 -9.98
N SER A 249 6.25 -7.95 -8.96
CA SER A 249 7.38 -8.87 -8.80
C SER A 249 7.53 -9.86 -9.96
N ARG A 250 6.41 -10.24 -10.61
CA ARG A 250 6.44 -11.10 -11.80
C ARG A 250 6.91 -10.36 -13.04
N ARG A 251 6.53 -9.09 -13.16
CA ARG A 251 6.93 -8.20 -14.25
C ARG A 251 8.39 -7.76 -14.13
N HIS A 252 8.87 -7.56 -12.90
CA HIS A 252 10.20 -7.01 -12.59
C HIS A 252 10.99 -7.89 -11.63
N PRO A 253 11.27 -9.16 -11.97
CA PRO A 253 11.94 -10.10 -11.06
C PRO A 253 13.35 -9.65 -10.65
N GLN A 254 14.00 -8.81 -11.46
CA GLN A 254 15.35 -8.30 -11.20
C GLN A 254 15.36 -7.15 -10.18
N ALA A 255 14.22 -6.48 -9.99
CA ALA A 255 14.09 -5.34 -9.10
C ALA A 255 13.52 -5.71 -7.72
N MET A 256 13.29 -6.99 -7.42
CA MET A 256 12.65 -7.44 -6.17
C MET A 256 13.44 -7.15 -4.88
N VAL A 257 14.70 -6.75 -5.00
CA VAL A 257 15.60 -6.41 -3.90
C VAL A 257 16.29 -5.08 -4.20
N PRO A 258 16.69 -4.30 -3.18
CA PRO A 258 17.47 -3.09 -3.42
C PRO A 258 18.83 -3.45 -4.03
N SER A 259 19.32 -2.61 -4.94
CA SER A 259 20.67 -2.75 -5.53
C SER A 259 21.76 -2.60 -4.47
N GLU A 260 21.52 -1.77 -3.45
CA GLU A 260 22.41 -1.56 -2.33
C GLU A 260 22.15 -2.56 -1.21
N LYS A 261 23.20 -3.30 -0.81
CA LYS A 261 23.18 -4.24 0.31
C LYS A 261 21.97 -5.21 0.33
N PRO A 262 21.67 -5.91 -0.79
CA PRO A 262 20.50 -6.79 -0.88
C PRO A 262 20.50 -7.89 0.21
N ALA A 263 21.68 -8.42 0.56
CA ALA A 263 21.79 -9.45 1.60
C ALA A 263 21.37 -8.94 2.99
N ASP A 264 21.74 -7.70 3.34
CA ASP A 264 21.37 -7.08 4.62
C ASP A 264 19.86 -6.81 4.69
N TRP A 265 19.29 -6.33 3.58
CA TRP A 265 17.85 -6.10 3.48
C TRP A 265 17.07 -7.42 3.62
N LEU A 266 17.46 -8.47 2.91
CA LEU A 266 16.86 -9.81 3.02
C LEU A 266 16.97 -10.41 4.43
N ALA A 267 18.05 -10.09 5.15
CA ALA A 267 18.29 -10.50 6.53
C ALA A 267 17.64 -9.58 7.58
N THR A 268 16.91 -8.54 7.16
CA THR A 268 16.25 -7.62 8.09
C THR A 268 15.09 -8.33 8.80
N SER A 269 15.00 -8.15 10.12
CA SER A 269 13.95 -8.74 10.96
C SER A 269 12.71 -7.85 10.96
N LEU A 270 11.58 -8.45 10.55
CA LEU A 270 10.24 -7.89 10.66
C LEU A 270 9.60 -8.32 11.97
N LYS A 271 8.90 -7.42 12.66
CA LYS A 271 8.25 -7.69 13.95
C LYS A 271 6.89 -7.02 14.03
N LEU A 272 5.85 -7.79 14.36
CA LEU A 272 4.51 -7.30 14.66
C LEU A 272 4.43 -7.00 16.15
N THR A 273 4.63 -5.75 16.55
CA THR A 273 4.78 -5.35 17.96
C THR A 273 3.59 -4.52 18.43
N PHE A 274 2.97 -4.90 19.55
CA PHE A 274 1.82 -4.22 20.16
C PHE A 274 2.14 -3.71 21.57
N LEU A 275 1.33 -2.79 22.11
CA LEU A 275 1.43 -2.34 23.51
C LEU A 275 0.85 -3.40 24.43
N ASP A 276 1.61 -3.85 25.42
CA ASP A 276 1.12 -4.82 26.38
C ASP A 276 0.19 -4.13 27.40
N PRO A 277 -1.13 -4.39 27.38
CA PRO A 277 -2.04 -3.75 28.33
C PRO A 277 -1.79 -4.21 29.78
N SER A 278 -1.12 -5.35 29.98
CA SER A 278 -0.74 -5.84 31.30
C SER A 278 0.56 -5.22 31.84
N ALA A 279 1.29 -4.48 31.01
CA ALA A 279 2.53 -3.82 31.40
C ALA A 279 2.65 -2.45 30.72
N PRO A 280 2.08 -1.40 31.31
CA PRO A 280 2.10 -0.04 30.75
C PRO A 280 3.50 0.40 30.33
N GLY A 281 3.62 0.96 29.12
CA GLY A 281 4.89 1.41 28.55
C GLY A 281 5.78 0.30 27.95
N LYS A 282 5.41 -0.98 28.10
CA LYS A 282 6.13 -2.09 27.44
C LYS A 282 5.43 -2.50 26.14
N SER A 283 6.24 -2.77 25.13
CA SER A 283 5.80 -3.37 23.88
C SER A 283 6.24 -4.84 23.81
N ARG A 284 5.47 -5.66 23.09
CA ARG A 284 5.78 -7.07 22.86
C ARG A 284 5.52 -7.43 21.41
N VAL A 285 6.30 -8.37 20.90
CA VAL A 285 5.98 -9.03 19.63
C VAL A 285 4.72 -9.87 19.84
N LEU A 286 3.80 -9.87 18.88
CA LEU A 286 2.65 -10.76 18.88
C LEU A 286 3.14 -12.21 19.04
N PRO A 287 2.52 -13.00 19.93
CA PRO A 287 2.96 -14.37 20.16
C PRO A 287 2.73 -15.23 18.93
N ASP A 288 3.50 -16.31 18.82
CA ASP A 288 3.33 -17.26 17.72
C ASP A 288 1.94 -17.89 17.75
N ILE A 289 1.31 -17.97 16.59
CA ILE A 289 0.12 -18.81 16.41
C ILE A 289 0.66 -20.24 16.24
N PRO A 290 0.34 -21.16 17.16
CA PRO A 290 0.92 -22.51 17.13
C PRO A 290 0.42 -23.28 15.91
N ARG A 291 1.21 -24.27 15.48
CA ARG A 291 0.76 -25.25 14.48
C ARG A 291 -0.50 -25.96 14.98
N THR A 292 -1.51 -26.02 14.11
CA THR A 292 -2.76 -26.76 14.33
C THR A 292 -3.09 -27.61 13.11
N GLU A 293 -4.19 -28.37 13.16
CA GLU A 293 -4.73 -29.05 11.98
C GLU A 293 -5.25 -28.06 10.91
N PHE A 294 -5.52 -26.80 11.29
CA PHE A 294 -6.06 -25.78 10.39
C PHE A 294 -5.03 -24.76 9.90
N ASN A 295 -3.81 -24.78 10.45
CA ASN A 295 -2.81 -23.80 10.09
C ASN A 295 -1.39 -24.25 10.40
N ALA A 296 -0.44 -23.85 9.54
CA ALA A 296 0.98 -23.89 9.89
C ALA A 296 1.28 -22.97 11.07
N ALA A 297 2.40 -23.23 11.77
CA ALA A 297 2.87 -22.28 12.78
C ALA A 297 3.27 -20.98 12.08
N ILE A 298 2.85 -19.85 12.63
CA ILE A 298 3.26 -18.53 12.16
C ILE A 298 3.73 -17.68 13.34
N ALA A 299 4.91 -17.10 13.19
CA ALA A 299 5.50 -16.25 14.21
C ALA A 299 5.09 -14.79 14.00
N GLY A 300 5.05 -14.02 15.08
CA GLY A 300 4.87 -12.57 15.01
C GLY A 300 6.11 -11.82 14.47
N ASN A 301 7.16 -12.55 14.11
CA ASN A 301 8.38 -12.04 13.51
C ASN A 301 8.93 -13.01 12.44
N CYS A 302 9.62 -12.46 11.46
CA CYS A 302 10.37 -13.25 10.46
C CYS A 302 11.46 -12.39 9.84
N LEU A 303 12.23 -12.95 8.91
CA LEU A 303 13.14 -12.17 8.06
C LEU A 303 12.41 -11.76 6.77
N VAL A 304 12.84 -10.67 6.15
CA VAL A 304 12.27 -10.21 4.87
C VAL A 304 12.28 -11.32 3.81
N LYS A 305 13.37 -12.10 3.72
CA LYS A 305 13.48 -13.22 2.78
C LYS A 305 12.40 -14.29 2.97
N ASP A 306 11.87 -14.46 4.18
CA ASP A 306 10.89 -15.50 4.50
C ASP A 306 9.48 -15.14 3.95
N VAL A 307 9.27 -13.86 3.63
CA VAL A 307 8.02 -13.32 3.08
C VAL A 307 8.27 -12.55 1.77
N LEU A 308 9.40 -12.77 1.09
CA LEU A 308 9.74 -12.00 -0.11
C LEU A 308 8.73 -12.18 -1.25
N THR A 309 8.13 -13.36 -1.36
CA THR A 309 7.09 -13.68 -2.35
C THR A 309 5.82 -14.17 -1.65
N ALA A 310 4.66 -13.99 -2.30
CA ALA A 310 3.42 -14.59 -1.82
C ALA A 310 3.53 -16.11 -1.68
N ALA A 311 4.27 -16.76 -2.59
CA ALA A 311 4.53 -18.19 -2.54
C ALA A 311 5.39 -18.60 -1.32
N ALA A 312 6.40 -17.81 -0.95
CA ALA A 312 7.17 -18.02 0.29
C ALA A 312 6.27 -17.94 1.53
N ALA A 313 5.24 -17.10 1.48
CA ALA A 313 4.18 -17.02 2.50
C ALA A 313 3.03 -18.03 2.30
N GLN A 314 3.17 -19.00 1.38
CA GLN A 314 2.24 -20.10 1.11
C GLN A 314 0.87 -19.71 0.53
N TYR A 315 0.78 -18.60 -0.20
CA TYR A 315 -0.43 -18.22 -0.91
C TYR A 315 -0.17 -17.56 -2.28
N THR A 316 -1.25 -17.29 -3.00
CA THR A 316 -1.29 -16.53 -4.26
C THR A 316 -2.65 -15.88 -4.45
N TYR A 317 -2.88 -15.24 -5.60
CA TYR A 317 -4.12 -14.54 -5.96
C TYR A 317 -4.78 -15.20 -7.18
N ASP A 318 -6.11 -15.29 -7.17
CA ASP A 318 -6.90 -16.01 -8.20
C ASP A 318 -6.67 -15.48 -9.62
N ASP A 319 -6.54 -14.19 -9.81
CA ASP A 319 -6.29 -13.58 -11.11
C ASP A 319 -4.85 -13.72 -11.60
N LEU A 320 -3.89 -13.66 -10.69
CA LEU A 320 -2.50 -13.94 -11.00
C LEU A 320 -2.30 -15.40 -11.43
N LEU A 321 -3.15 -16.35 -11.01
CA LEU A 321 -3.13 -17.70 -11.57
C LEU A 321 -3.66 -17.78 -12.99
N LYS A 322 -4.66 -16.97 -13.33
CA LYS A 322 -5.30 -16.95 -14.66
C LYS A 322 -4.43 -16.28 -15.71
N ALA A 323 -3.61 -15.30 -15.33
CA ALA A 323 -2.79 -14.51 -16.24
C ALA A 323 -1.63 -15.29 -16.93
N GLY A 324 -1.29 -16.50 -16.46
CA GLY A 324 -0.12 -17.24 -16.96
C GLY A 324 1.21 -16.56 -16.60
N PRO A 325 2.37 -17.17 -16.93
CA PRO A 325 3.66 -16.49 -16.81
C PRO A 325 3.74 -15.41 -17.90
N GLU A 326 3.69 -14.14 -17.53
CA GLU A 326 3.98 -13.05 -18.47
C GLU A 326 5.41 -13.21 -19.00
N ALA A 327 5.53 -13.20 -20.33
CA ALA A 327 6.81 -13.22 -21.02
C ALA A 327 7.26 -11.78 -21.32
N ALA A 328 8.22 -11.29 -20.53
CA ALA A 328 9.36 -10.53 -21.01
C ALA A 328 10.40 -10.53 -19.89
N LYS A 329 11.64 -10.93 -20.19
CA LYS A 329 12.78 -10.74 -19.29
C LYS A 329 13.33 -9.33 -19.57
N PRO A 330 13.23 -8.36 -18.67
CA PRO A 330 14.13 -7.23 -18.70
C PRO A 330 15.54 -7.73 -18.34
N THR A 331 16.54 -7.19 -19.02
CA THR A 331 17.95 -7.38 -18.70
C THR A 331 18.21 -6.94 -17.25
N PRO A 332 19.13 -7.60 -16.51
CA PRO A 332 19.39 -7.26 -15.11
C PRO A 332 19.81 -5.80 -14.94
N PHE A 333 19.09 -5.07 -14.09
CA PHE A 333 19.52 -3.74 -13.65
C PHE A 333 20.77 -3.88 -12.77
N THR A 334 21.91 -3.46 -13.30
CA THR A 334 23.19 -3.38 -12.56
C THR A 334 23.78 -1.97 -12.58
N GLY A 335 23.05 -1.00 -13.15
CA GLY A 335 23.47 0.38 -13.26
C GLY A 335 23.53 1.07 -11.90
N ARG A 336 24.61 1.83 -11.67
CA ARG A 336 24.61 2.84 -10.60
C ARG A 336 23.65 3.94 -11.02
N ASN A 337 22.85 4.43 -10.07
CA ASN A 337 22.07 5.64 -10.24
C ASN A 337 23.01 6.80 -10.60
N GLU A 338 22.92 7.31 -11.84
CA GLU A 338 23.58 8.57 -12.18
C GLU A 338 22.58 9.70 -11.92
N TYR A 339 22.88 10.52 -10.90
CA TYR A 339 22.20 11.80 -10.68
C TYR A 339 22.76 12.80 -11.66
N LEU A 340 21.91 13.27 -12.54
CA LEU A 340 22.40 13.95 -13.72
C LEU A 340 21.97 15.41 -13.79
N VAL A 341 21.10 15.90 -12.90
CA VAL A 341 20.86 17.33 -12.75
C VAL A 341 20.76 17.69 -11.26
N ASP A 342 21.50 18.73 -10.88
CA ASP A 342 21.30 19.47 -9.64
C ASP A 342 20.73 20.83 -10.04
N GLY A 343 19.44 21.02 -9.82
CA GLY A 343 18.72 22.24 -10.18
C GLY A 343 17.77 22.60 -9.04
N MET A 344 18.05 23.74 -8.38
CA MET A 344 17.11 24.31 -7.41
C MET A 344 15.94 24.94 -8.16
N ALA A 345 14.72 24.50 -7.84
CA ALA A 345 13.48 25.08 -8.31
C ALA A 345 12.72 25.69 -7.13
N ARG A 346 12.05 26.82 -7.35
CA ARG A 346 11.25 27.49 -6.31
C ARG A 346 9.77 27.23 -6.54
N VAL A 347 9.06 26.76 -5.50
CA VAL A 347 7.60 26.60 -5.52
C VAL A 347 6.96 27.94 -5.17
N GLU A 348 6.16 28.52 -6.08
CA GLU A 348 5.38 29.73 -5.81
C GLU A 348 3.88 29.38 -5.68
N LYS A 349 3.26 29.77 -4.57
CA LYS A 349 1.79 29.67 -4.37
C LYS A 349 1.21 28.27 -4.64
N SER A 350 1.95 27.21 -4.27
CA SER A 350 1.53 25.79 -4.45
C SER A 350 1.25 25.35 -5.88
N VAL A 351 1.76 26.15 -6.81
CA VAL A 351 1.94 25.81 -8.20
C VAL A 351 3.44 25.82 -8.41
N LEU A 352 4.05 24.63 -8.47
CA LEU A 352 5.42 24.57 -8.94
C LEU A 352 5.38 24.59 -10.46
N ILE A 353 5.98 25.61 -11.07
CA ILE A 353 6.35 25.58 -12.48
C ILE A 353 7.87 25.66 -12.50
N SER A 354 8.51 24.57 -12.90
CA SER A 354 9.97 24.52 -13.01
C SER A 354 10.38 24.26 -14.44
N ALA A 355 11.13 25.19 -15.03
CA ALA A 355 11.80 24.98 -16.29
C ALA A 355 13.11 24.20 -16.03
N ILE A 356 13.13 22.94 -16.44
CA ILE A 356 14.32 22.10 -16.41
C ILE A 356 15.15 22.41 -17.66
N THR A 357 16.40 22.78 -17.46
CA THR A 357 17.38 22.96 -18.54
C THR A 357 18.52 21.97 -18.33
N LEU A 358 18.78 21.17 -19.35
CA LEU A 358 19.80 20.13 -19.31
C LEU A 358 21.04 20.60 -20.05
N ASN A 359 22.20 20.13 -19.61
CA ASN A 359 23.41 20.29 -20.40
C ASN A 359 23.37 19.36 -21.65
N PRO A 360 24.23 19.59 -22.66
CA PRO A 360 24.23 18.80 -23.89
C PRO A 360 24.47 17.30 -23.70
N GLU A 361 25.33 16.91 -22.74
CA GLU A 361 25.60 15.48 -22.45
C GLU A 361 24.33 14.77 -21.95
N LEU A 362 23.61 15.41 -21.05
CA LEU A 362 22.36 14.90 -20.49
C LEU A 362 21.22 14.87 -21.50
N THR A 363 21.15 15.90 -22.33
CA THR A 363 20.19 15.96 -23.43
C THR A 363 20.40 14.77 -24.36
N GLN A 364 21.66 14.48 -24.69
CA GLN A 364 22.02 13.32 -25.51
C GLN A 364 21.70 11.99 -24.81
N LYS A 365 21.96 11.89 -23.49
CA LYS A 365 21.59 10.71 -22.68
C LYS A 365 20.07 10.48 -22.67
N LEU A 366 19.24 11.51 -22.51
CA LEU A 366 17.77 11.38 -22.60
C LEU A 366 17.30 10.99 -23.99
N GLN A 367 17.87 11.60 -25.04
CA GLN A 367 17.53 11.28 -26.42
C GLN A 367 17.86 9.82 -26.76
N ASN A 368 18.93 9.29 -26.16
CA ASN A 368 19.38 7.92 -26.34
C ASN A 368 19.06 7.00 -25.15
N ILE A 369 18.03 7.34 -24.35
CA ILE A 369 17.65 6.61 -23.12
C ILE A 369 17.53 5.09 -23.33
N GLY A 370 17.19 4.63 -24.55
CA GLY A 370 17.39 3.24 -24.98
C GLY A 370 16.94 2.21 -23.96
N GLY A 371 15.64 2.01 -23.77
CA GLY A 371 15.11 1.08 -22.79
C GLY A 371 15.43 1.40 -21.31
N GLY A 372 16.18 2.46 -21.01
CA GLY A 372 16.43 2.97 -19.66
C GLY A 372 15.26 3.78 -19.10
N HIS A 373 15.40 4.17 -17.83
CA HIS A 373 14.35 4.86 -17.06
C HIS A 373 14.80 6.24 -16.59
N VAL A 374 13.85 7.17 -16.53
CA VAL A 374 14.06 8.54 -16.07
C VAL A 374 13.00 8.90 -15.05
N SER A 375 13.46 9.24 -13.85
CA SER A 375 12.60 9.75 -12.78
C SER A 375 13.00 11.14 -12.34
N LEU A 376 12.00 11.94 -11.99
CA LEU A 376 12.15 13.18 -11.24
C LEU A 376 12.12 12.83 -9.74
N LEU A 377 13.28 12.87 -9.12
CA LEU A 377 13.46 12.70 -7.69
C LEU A 377 13.45 14.10 -7.04
N ALA A 378 12.53 14.31 -6.11
CA ALA A 378 12.40 15.47 -5.22
C ALA A 378 11.54 16.66 -5.73
N LEU A 379 10.22 16.51 -5.51
CA LEU A 379 9.43 17.62 -4.99
C LEU A 379 9.51 17.58 -3.46
N ASN A 380 10.29 18.46 -2.82
CA ASN A 380 10.29 18.65 -1.37
C ASN A 380 8.95 19.24 -0.95
N VAL A 381 8.01 18.38 -0.56
CA VAL A 381 6.72 18.84 -0.05
C VAL A 381 6.78 18.93 1.47
N PRO A 382 6.55 20.10 2.09
CA PRO A 382 6.53 20.17 3.54
C PRO A 382 5.34 19.38 4.09
N VAL A 383 5.57 18.75 5.23
CA VAL A 383 4.53 18.04 5.95
C VAL A 383 3.49 19.03 6.46
N LEU A 384 2.23 18.83 6.05
CA LEU A 384 1.12 19.69 6.49
C LEU A 384 0.70 19.32 7.93
N PRO A 385 0.57 20.31 8.83
CA PRO A 385 0.33 20.05 10.25
C PRO A 385 -1.13 19.69 10.57
N ASP A 386 -2.10 19.95 9.68
CA ASP A 386 -3.51 19.60 9.87
C ASP A 386 -3.91 18.36 9.04
N PRO A 387 -4.10 17.19 9.68
CA PRO A 387 -4.62 15.97 9.05
C PRO A 387 -5.93 16.13 8.29
N ALA A 388 -6.82 17.03 8.73
CA ALA A 388 -8.11 17.26 8.06
C ALA A 388 -7.95 17.99 6.71
N ILE A 389 -6.83 18.69 6.54
CA ILE A 389 -6.43 19.34 5.30
C ILE A 389 -5.53 18.40 4.49
N SER A 390 -4.48 17.83 5.08
CA SER A 390 -3.51 17.00 4.35
C SER A 390 -4.15 15.78 3.68
N ASN A 391 -5.06 15.10 4.35
CA ASN A 391 -5.69 13.86 3.86
C ASN A 391 -6.62 14.05 2.66
N ARG A 392 -7.05 15.29 2.37
CA ARG A 392 -7.93 15.55 1.22
C ARG A 392 -7.20 16.12 0.01
N LEU A 393 -5.96 16.56 0.18
CA LEU A 393 -5.25 17.25 -0.89
C LEU A 393 -4.70 16.27 -1.92
N ILE A 394 -4.69 16.76 -3.15
CA ILE A 394 -4.21 16.04 -4.33
C ILE A 394 -3.14 16.88 -4.99
N ILE A 395 -1.98 16.30 -5.25
CA ILE A 395 -0.97 16.92 -6.11
C ILE A 395 -1.02 16.25 -7.46
N ARG A 396 -1.17 17.02 -8.53
CA ARG A 396 -1.09 16.53 -9.91
C ARG A 396 0.19 17.00 -10.56
N PHE A 397 0.81 16.10 -11.33
CA PHE A 397 2.07 16.35 -12.01
C PHE A 397 1.90 16.29 -13.52
N PHE A 398 2.51 17.24 -14.22
CA PHE A 398 2.54 17.32 -15.66
C PHE A 398 3.94 17.67 -16.17
N ALA A 399 4.30 17.20 -17.36
CA ALA A 399 5.49 17.64 -18.09
C ALA A 399 5.13 18.03 -19.52
N PHE A 400 5.70 19.12 -20.01
CA PHE A 400 5.49 19.60 -21.38
C PHE A 400 6.75 20.28 -21.90
N GLU A 401 6.81 20.47 -23.21
CA GLU A 401 7.87 21.23 -23.87
C GLU A 401 8.05 22.61 -23.25
N ALA A 402 9.27 23.15 -23.28
CA ALA A 402 9.58 24.42 -22.62
C ALA A 402 8.67 25.56 -23.09
N GLY A 403 7.93 26.16 -22.16
CA GLY A 403 6.99 27.25 -22.43
C GLY A 403 6.32 27.78 -21.17
N GLU A 404 5.62 28.90 -21.31
CA GLU A 404 4.82 29.49 -20.24
C GLU A 404 3.53 28.69 -20.02
N VAL A 405 3.11 28.57 -18.76
CA VAL A 405 1.84 27.93 -18.41
C VAL A 405 0.74 28.97 -18.45
N SER A 406 -0.15 28.87 -19.44
CA SER A 406 -1.27 29.81 -19.55
C SER A 406 -2.28 29.64 -18.42
N HIS A 407 -3.03 30.71 -18.13
CA HIS A 407 -4.12 30.65 -17.16
C HIS A 407 -5.21 29.63 -17.56
N GLU A 408 -5.47 29.50 -18.87
CA GLU A 408 -6.39 28.50 -19.42
C GLU A 408 -5.89 27.07 -19.15
N TYR A 409 -4.59 26.83 -19.33
CA TYR A 409 -3.98 25.54 -19.03
C TYR A 409 -4.12 25.20 -17.54
N LEU A 410 -3.80 26.14 -16.64
CA LEU A 410 -3.96 25.96 -15.19
C LEU A 410 -5.41 25.66 -14.78
N ASN A 411 -6.39 26.20 -15.50
CA ASN A 411 -7.79 25.85 -15.27
C ASN A 411 -8.12 24.43 -15.79
N SER A 412 -7.53 24.03 -16.92
CA SER A 412 -7.78 22.71 -17.51
C SER A 412 -7.28 21.54 -16.63
N VAL A 413 -6.15 21.70 -15.94
CA VAL A 413 -5.53 20.65 -15.10
C VAL A 413 -6.33 20.30 -13.84
N ARG A 414 -7.31 21.15 -13.48
CA ARG A 414 -8.21 20.95 -12.33
C ARG A 414 -9.32 19.94 -12.64
N THR A 415 -9.58 19.68 -13.92
CA THR A 415 -10.68 18.81 -14.38
C THR A 415 -10.28 17.33 -14.34
N GLN A 416 -11.26 16.41 -14.41
CA GLN A 416 -10.95 14.99 -14.53
C GLN A 416 -10.34 14.61 -15.89
N VAL A 417 -10.69 15.36 -16.95
CA VAL A 417 -10.14 15.15 -18.30
C VAL A 417 -8.62 15.33 -18.31
N ALA A 418 -8.07 16.11 -17.37
CA ALA A 418 -6.64 16.31 -17.23
C ALA A 418 -5.83 15.00 -17.11
N MET A 419 -6.40 13.97 -16.49
CA MET A 419 -5.73 12.68 -16.29
C MET A 419 -5.55 11.83 -17.55
N GLN A 420 -6.26 12.20 -18.62
CA GLN A 420 -6.21 11.50 -19.92
C GLN A 420 -5.21 12.16 -20.87
N ARG A 421 -4.61 13.28 -20.45
CA ARG A 421 -3.71 14.03 -21.31
C ARG A 421 -2.36 13.32 -21.44
N PRO A 422 -1.67 13.43 -22.59
CA PRO A 422 -0.34 12.85 -22.78
C PRO A 422 0.75 13.45 -21.87
N ASP A 423 0.55 14.67 -21.38
CA ASP A 423 1.46 15.39 -20.50
C ASP A 423 1.26 15.09 -19.02
N TYR A 424 0.24 14.29 -18.65
CA TYR A 424 -0.04 13.94 -17.25
C TYR A 424 0.85 12.80 -16.76
N LEU A 425 1.60 13.07 -15.69
CA LEU A 425 2.57 12.13 -15.12
C LEU A 425 1.98 11.29 -13.99
N GLY A 426 0.98 11.82 -13.27
CA GLY A 426 0.36 11.11 -12.16
C GLY A 426 -0.15 12.04 -11.05
N SER A 427 -0.61 11.42 -9.97
CA SER A 427 -1.10 12.15 -8.80
C SER A 427 -0.64 11.53 -7.50
N TYR A 428 -0.49 12.37 -6.49
CA TYR A 428 -0.03 12.02 -5.15
C TYR A 428 -0.99 12.55 -4.09
N THR A 429 -1.11 11.85 -2.97
CA THR A 429 -1.89 12.30 -1.81
C THR A 429 -1.20 11.97 -0.50
N PHE A 430 -1.44 12.80 0.52
CA PHE A 430 -0.81 12.66 1.83
C PHE A 430 -1.69 11.79 2.72
N LEU A 431 -1.11 10.78 3.35
CA LEU A 431 -1.73 10.14 4.51
C LEU A 431 -1.23 10.84 5.78
N ALA A 432 -2.14 11.15 6.70
CA ALA A 432 -1.81 11.67 8.02
C ALA A 432 -0.89 10.69 8.75
N GLN A 433 0.39 11.02 8.80
CA GLN A 433 1.37 10.25 9.52
C GLN A 433 1.09 10.33 11.02
N GLY A 434 0.62 9.24 11.61
CA GLY A 434 0.76 9.06 13.05
C GLY A 434 2.24 8.82 13.36
N HIS A 435 2.83 9.61 14.25
CA HIS A 435 4.23 9.55 14.69
C HIS A 435 5.30 10.29 13.88
N LEU A 436 4.97 11.38 13.20
CA LEU A 436 5.98 12.44 13.04
C LEU A 436 6.06 13.24 14.34
N THR A 437 7.25 13.35 14.92
CA THR A 437 7.46 14.29 16.02
C THR A 437 7.27 15.73 15.50
N HIS A 438 6.90 16.67 16.39
CA HIS A 438 6.72 18.08 16.03
C HIS A 438 7.97 18.69 15.36
N GLU A 439 9.15 18.13 15.62
CA GLU A 439 10.42 18.48 14.98
C GLU A 439 10.56 17.91 13.55
N GLN A 440 10.07 16.69 13.30
CA GLN A 440 10.00 16.11 11.96
C GLN A 440 8.92 16.76 11.09
N VAL A 441 7.82 17.24 11.68
CA VAL A 441 6.77 18.00 10.96
C VAL A 441 7.23 19.41 10.61
N SER A 442 7.98 20.08 11.50
CA SER A 442 8.42 21.47 11.29
C SER A 442 9.63 21.63 10.36
N LYS A 443 10.33 20.52 10.03
CA LYS A 443 11.51 20.51 9.15
C LYS A 443 11.46 19.45 8.03
N GLY A 444 10.44 18.60 7.99
CA GLY A 444 10.38 17.43 7.11
C GLY A 444 9.85 17.76 5.72
N THR A 445 10.62 17.38 4.71
CA THR A 445 10.16 17.30 3.32
C THR A 445 9.88 15.83 3.00
N VAL A 446 8.78 15.55 2.30
CA VAL A 446 8.56 14.24 1.68
C VAL A 446 9.12 14.32 0.27
N ASN A 447 10.05 13.42 -0.06
CA ASN A 447 10.53 13.30 -1.43
C ASN A 447 9.51 12.52 -2.26
N LEU A 448 9.05 13.14 -3.33
CA LEU A 448 8.29 12.47 -4.38
C LEU A 448 9.25 12.03 -5.48
N ASN A 449 9.19 10.74 -5.80
CA ASN A 449 9.81 10.19 -6.99
C ASN A 449 8.70 10.09 -8.04
N LEU A 450 8.90 10.62 -9.24
CA LEU A 450 7.94 10.59 -10.34
C LEU A 450 8.59 10.00 -11.58
N ASP A 451 8.09 8.88 -12.06
CA ASP A 451 8.55 8.31 -13.34
C ASP A 451 8.05 9.16 -14.51
N ILE A 452 8.97 9.69 -15.31
CA ILE A 452 8.67 10.46 -16.53
C ILE A 452 9.11 9.75 -17.81
N THR A 453 9.52 8.49 -17.73
CA THR A 453 10.09 7.70 -18.83
C THR A 453 9.16 7.68 -20.04
N ALA A 454 7.88 7.35 -19.84
CA ALA A 454 6.90 7.27 -20.92
C ALA A 454 6.72 8.62 -21.65
N TRP A 455 6.75 9.72 -20.90
CA TRP A 455 6.66 11.07 -21.47
C TRP A 455 7.92 11.40 -22.27
N ILE A 456 9.11 11.14 -21.72
CA ILE A 456 10.39 11.33 -22.43
C ILE A 456 10.42 10.55 -23.74
N LEU A 457 10.07 9.26 -23.71
CA LEU A 457 10.02 8.39 -24.88
C LEU A 457 9.07 8.92 -25.96
N SER A 458 7.90 9.42 -25.55
CA SER A 458 6.90 9.97 -26.48
C SER A 458 7.31 11.30 -27.10
N ASN A 459 8.31 11.99 -26.53
CA ASN A 459 8.77 13.32 -26.95
C ASN A 459 10.24 13.31 -27.42
N GLN A 460 10.83 12.15 -27.74
CA GLN A 460 12.23 12.04 -28.16
C GLN A 460 12.59 12.82 -29.43
N SER A 461 11.61 13.05 -30.30
CA SER A 461 11.81 13.86 -31.51
C SER A 461 11.94 15.36 -31.24
N GLN A 462 11.71 15.79 -30.00
CA GLN A 462 11.73 17.19 -29.58
C GLN A 462 13.07 17.55 -28.92
N ASN A 463 13.31 18.86 -28.75
CA ASN A 463 14.47 19.33 -27.98
C ASN A 463 14.23 19.14 -26.47
N LEU A 464 14.51 17.94 -25.96
CA LEU A 464 14.45 17.60 -24.53
C LEU A 464 15.51 18.31 -23.68
N GLY A 465 16.40 19.12 -24.28
CA GLY A 465 17.35 19.95 -23.53
C GLY A 465 16.68 21.01 -22.67
N LYS A 466 15.38 21.28 -22.89
CA LYS A 466 14.57 22.10 -22.02
C LYS A 466 13.12 21.60 -21.97
N PHE A 467 12.57 21.44 -20.78
CA PHE A 467 11.16 21.12 -20.58
C PHE A 467 10.64 21.71 -19.28
N THR A 468 9.33 21.81 -19.13
CA THR A 468 8.69 22.35 -17.92
C THR A 468 7.99 21.23 -17.16
N VAL A 469 8.19 21.19 -15.84
CA VAL A 469 7.42 20.36 -14.91
C VAL A 469 6.44 21.25 -14.16
N LEU A 470 5.19 20.83 -14.11
CA LEU A 470 4.13 21.48 -13.36
C LEU A 470 3.66 20.55 -12.23
N ALA A 471 3.66 21.05 -11.00
CA ALA A 471 2.94 20.44 -9.89
C ALA A 471 1.85 21.40 -9.39
N VAL A 472 0.60 20.91 -9.28
CA VAL A 472 -0.52 21.72 -8.79
C VAL A 472 -1.20 21.00 -7.62
N VAL A 473 -1.35 21.72 -6.51
CA VAL A 473 -2.09 21.22 -5.35
C VAL A 473 -3.55 21.64 -5.41
N LEU A 474 -4.44 20.65 -5.33
CA LEU A 474 -5.89 20.81 -5.45
C LEU A 474 -6.58 20.43 -4.13
N ASP A 475 -7.62 21.18 -3.77
CA ASP A 475 -8.53 20.84 -2.67
C ASP A 475 -9.90 20.40 -3.21
N PRO A 476 -10.21 19.09 -3.21
CA PRO A 476 -11.51 18.57 -3.61
C PRO A 476 -12.68 19.15 -2.82
N ALA A 477 -12.50 19.50 -1.54
CA ALA A 477 -13.55 20.11 -0.73
C ALA A 477 -13.91 21.53 -1.20
N LYS A 478 -13.06 22.14 -2.03
CA LYS A 478 -13.26 23.47 -2.64
C LYS A 478 -13.39 23.38 -4.16
N GLN A 479 -14.06 22.34 -4.66
CA GLN A 479 -14.28 22.13 -6.10
C GLN A 479 -12.96 22.08 -6.90
N ASN A 480 -11.96 21.38 -6.36
CA ASN A 480 -10.61 21.29 -6.90
C ASN A 480 -9.99 22.68 -7.15
N SER A 481 -10.22 23.65 -6.26
CA SER A 481 -9.50 24.92 -6.30
C SER A 481 -8.02 24.69 -6.02
N ILE A 482 -7.17 25.45 -6.71
CA ILE A 482 -5.75 25.55 -6.35
C ILE A 482 -5.67 26.22 -4.97
N VAL A 483 -4.97 25.60 -4.03
CA VAL A 483 -4.84 26.10 -2.66
C VAL A 483 -3.38 26.41 -2.34
N ASN A 484 -3.13 27.57 -1.73
CA ASN A 484 -1.80 27.95 -1.26
C ASN A 484 -1.48 27.21 0.05
N LEU A 485 -0.60 26.21 -0.04
CA LEU A 485 -0.04 25.40 1.04
C LEU A 485 1.47 25.57 1.18
N PHE A 486 2.16 25.79 0.06
CA PHE A 486 3.59 25.98 -0.08
C PHE A 486 3.84 27.34 -0.74
N GLU A 487 4.33 28.30 0.04
CA GLU A 487 4.92 29.54 -0.45
C GLU A 487 6.40 29.50 -0.10
N ASP A 488 7.26 29.84 -1.07
CA ASP A 488 8.71 29.95 -0.88
C ASP A 488 9.43 28.66 -0.44
N VAL A 489 8.92 27.50 -0.86
CA VAL A 489 9.61 26.22 -0.63
C VAL A 489 10.63 26.01 -1.75
N GLU A 490 11.90 25.88 -1.38
CA GLU A 490 12.96 25.41 -2.28
C GLU A 490 12.85 23.89 -2.45
N THR A 491 12.74 23.45 -3.70
CA THR A 491 12.75 22.04 -4.06
C THR A 491 13.91 21.76 -5.00
N GLU A 492 14.57 20.62 -4.78
CA GLU A 492 15.67 20.18 -5.62
C GLU A 492 15.13 19.17 -6.62
N ILE A 493 15.14 19.45 -7.92
CA ILE A 493 14.66 18.49 -8.92
C ILE A 493 15.87 17.71 -9.44
N LYS A 494 15.95 16.43 -9.08
CA LYS A 494 16.97 15.50 -9.58
C LYS A 494 16.40 14.67 -10.70
N LEU A 495 17.14 14.57 -11.79
CA LEU A 495 16.91 13.54 -12.79
C LEU A 495 17.78 12.33 -12.46
N GLN A 496 17.11 11.21 -12.19
CA GLN A 496 17.76 9.93 -11.99
C GLN A 496 17.63 9.12 -13.27
N PHE A 497 18.77 8.66 -13.78
CA PHE A 497 18.85 7.79 -14.94
C PHE A 497 19.26 6.39 -14.52
N ALA A 498 18.48 5.42 -14.96
CA ALA A 498 18.80 4.01 -14.85
C ALA A 498 19.15 3.51 -16.26
N ALA A 499 20.43 3.24 -16.52
CA ALA A 499 20.89 2.62 -17.76
C ALA A 499 20.59 1.10 -17.73
N SER A 500 20.22 0.56 -18.90
CA SER A 500 19.89 -0.87 -19.13
C SER A 500 21.05 -1.82 -18.90
#